data_AF-A0A7Y2HTM2-F1
#
_entry.id   AF-A0A7Y2HTM2-F1
#
_cell.length_a   1.000
_cell.length_b   1.000
_cell.length_c   1.000
_cell.angle_alpha   90.00
_cell.angle_beta   90.00
_cell.angle_gamma   90.00
#
_symmetry.space_group_name_H-M   'P 1'
#
loop_
_entity.id
_entity.type
_entity.pdbx_description
1 polymer ?
#
loop_
_entity_poly.entity_id
_entity_poly.type
_entity_poly.pdbx_seq_one_letter_code
_entity_poly.pdbx_strand_id
1 'polypeptide(L)'
;PAHMATAVRTPVIGLYATSNPERTGPYFCRELCVNRYPDATSEFLGKAPGALSWGQRVRHPEAMELITIDDVRRKIDDFFAN
;
A
#
# COMPACT_ATOMS: atom_id res chain seq x y z
N PRO A 1 -12.66 4.60 1.70
CA PRO A 1 -12.66 5.78 0.79
C PRO A 1 -12.03 5.47 -0.58
N ALA A 2 -10.84 4.85 -0.61
CA ALA A 2 -10.11 4.53 -1.84
C ALA A 2 -10.97 3.86 -2.93
N HIS A 3 -11.68 2.78 -2.60
CA HIS A 3 -12.52 2.08 -3.57
C HIS A 3 -13.69 2.93 -4.12
N MET A 4 -14.34 3.72 -3.25
CA MET A 4 -15.42 4.63 -3.68
C MET A 4 -14.90 5.72 -4.62
N ALA A 5 -13.74 6.31 -4.32
CA ALA A 5 -13.08 7.28 -5.19
C ALA A 5 -12.75 6.68 -6.56
N THR A 6 -12.18 5.46 -6.59
CA THR A 6 -11.89 4.80 -7.87
C THR A 6 -13.15 4.43 -8.66
N ALA A 7 -14.27 4.13 -8.00
CA ALA A 7 -15.53 3.82 -8.68
C ALA A 7 -16.07 5.02 -9.48
N VAL A 8 -15.76 6.25 -9.04
CA VAL A 8 -16.09 7.50 -9.74
C VAL A 8 -14.89 8.07 -10.52
N ARG A 9 -13.90 7.24 -10.83
CA ARG A 9 -12.68 7.59 -11.58
C ARG A 9 -11.83 8.71 -10.96
N THR A 10 -11.95 8.95 -9.67
CA THR A 10 -11.01 9.81 -8.96
C THR A 10 -9.70 9.04 -8.74
N PRO A 11 -8.55 9.55 -9.20
CA PRO A 11 -7.25 8.94 -8.93
C PRO A 11 -6.96 8.85 -7.43
N VAL A 12 -6.34 7.76 -6.99
CA VAL A 12 -6.03 7.52 -5.58
C VAL A 12 -4.57 7.07 -5.44
N ILE A 13 -3.80 7.79 -4.63
CA ILE A 13 -2.51 7.31 -4.11
C ILE A 13 -2.80 6.49 -2.86
N GLY A 14 -2.62 5.18 -2.95
CA GLY A 14 -2.89 4.24 -1.87
C GLY A 14 -1.66 3.96 -1.01
N LEU A 15 -1.79 4.03 0.31
CA LEU A 15 -0.68 3.82 1.25
C LEU A 15 -0.86 2.47 1.96
N TYR A 16 0.02 1.51 1.68
CA TYR A 16 -0.12 0.13 2.13
C TYR A 16 1.11 -0.36 2.88
N ALA A 17 1.00 -0.45 4.20
CA ALA A 17 1.96 -1.14 5.07
C ALA A 17 1.29 -2.25 5.91
N THR A 18 0.01 -2.09 6.28
CA THR A 18 -0.70 -3.04 7.15
C THR A 18 -1.44 -4.15 6.40
N SER A 19 -1.70 -3.96 5.10
CA SER A 19 -2.50 -4.87 4.27
C SER A 19 -1.84 -5.06 2.91
N ASN A 20 -1.99 -6.25 2.34
CA ASN A 20 -1.49 -6.56 1.01
C ASN A 20 -2.29 -5.78 -0.07
N PRO A 21 -1.68 -4.82 -0.81
CA PRO A 21 -2.37 -4.08 -1.87
C PRO A 21 -2.80 -4.98 -3.04
N GLU A 22 -2.17 -6.14 -3.24
CA GLU A 22 -2.61 -7.11 -4.25
C GLU A 22 -4.02 -7.65 -3.98
N ARG A 23 -4.47 -7.55 -2.73
CA ARG A 23 -5.81 -7.98 -2.30
C ARG A 23 -6.76 -6.81 -2.08
N THR A 24 -6.26 -5.72 -1.50
CA THR A 24 -7.10 -4.61 -1.01
C THR A 24 -6.81 -3.28 -1.70
N GLY A 25 -6.01 -3.29 -2.77
CA GLY A 25 -5.64 -2.10 -3.53
C GLY A 25 -6.82 -1.45 -4.26
N PRO A 26 -6.74 -0.14 -4.56
CA PRO A 26 -7.68 0.52 -5.46
C PRO A 26 -7.57 -0.06 -6.87
N TYR A 27 -8.65 -0.63 -7.41
CA TYR A 27 -8.62 -1.44 -8.64
C TYR A 27 -8.02 -0.70 -9.85
N PHE A 28 -8.41 0.56 -10.06
CA PHE A 28 -7.94 1.39 -11.18
C PHE A 28 -6.67 2.21 -10.88
N CYS A 29 -6.10 2.11 -9.67
CA CYS A 29 -4.96 2.95 -9.27
C CYS A 29 -3.86 2.12 -8.57
N ARG A 30 -3.70 0.86 -8.97
CA ARG A 30 -2.72 -0.05 -8.34
C ARG A 30 -1.28 0.44 -8.53
N GLU A 31 -0.96 0.99 -9.70
CA GLU A 31 0.36 1.59 -9.99
C GLU A 31 0.70 2.81 -9.11
N LEU A 32 -0.32 3.51 -8.60
CA LEU A 32 -0.18 4.67 -7.73
C LEU A 32 -0.07 4.29 -6.24
N CYS A 33 -0.03 2.99 -5.92
CA CYS A 33 0.14 2.54 -4.54
C CYS A 33 1.59 2.62 -4.10
N VAL A 34 1.80 3.17 -2.90
CA VAL A 34 3.01 2.95 -2.11
C VAL A 34 2.83 1.63 -1.36
N ASN A 35 3.73 0.68 -1.60
CA ASN A 35 3.68 -0.65 -1.00
C ASN A 35 4.89 -0.91 -0.11
N ARG A 36 4.66 -0.85 1.21
CA ARG A 36 5.60 -1.23 2.28
C ARG A 36 5.11 -2.44 3.08
N TYR A 37 4.09 -3.14 2.59
CA TYR A 37 3.59 -4.36 3.23
C TYR A 37 4.66 -5.46 3.30
N PRO A 38 5.47 -5.74 2.26
CA PRO A 38 6.58 -6.68 2.37
C PRO A 38 7.56 -6.32 3.49
N ASP A 39 7.96 -5.06 3.58
CA ASP A 39 8.84 -4.54 4.63
C ASP A 39 8.23 -4.77 6.01
N ALA A 40 6.97 -4.35 6.20
CA ALA A 40 6.25 -4.50 7.46
C ALA A 40 6.08 -5.97 7.88
N THR A 41 5.85 -6.87 6.92
CA THR A 41 5.73 -8.31 7.22
C THR A 41 7.06 -8.93 7.60
N SER A 42 8.15 -8.50 6.95
CA SER A 42 9.48 -8.94 7.30
C SER A 42 9.87 -8.45 8.70
N GLU A 43 9.65 -7.16 8.98
CA GLU A 43 10.07 -6.51 10.20
C GLU A 43 9.25 -6.95 11.43
N PHE A 44 7.92 -6.90 11.34
CA PHE A 44 7.06 -7.12 12.51
C PHE A 44 6.53 -8.53 12.66
N LEU A 45 6.56 -9.35 11.59
CA LEU A 45 6.08 -10.74 11.61
C LEU A 45 7.18 -11.77 11.32
N GLY A 46 8.39 -11.33 10.94
CA GLY A 46 9.50 -12.22 10.60
C GLY A 46 9.24 -13.11 9.39
N LYS A 47 8.34 -12.71 8.48
CA LYS A 47 7.89 -13.54 7.36
C LYS A 47 7.75 -12.74 6.08
N ALA A 48 8.13 -13.33 4.96
CA ALA A 48 7.79 -12.80 3.65
C ALA A 48 6.27 -12.92 3.38
N PRO A 49 5.67 -12.03 2.56
CA PRO A 49 4.24 -12.06 2.26
C PRO A 49 3.71 -13.43 1.79
N GLY A 50 4.49 -14.19 1.02
CA GLY A 50 4.11 -15.52 0.53
C GLY A 50 4.01 -16.60 1.61
N ALA A 51 4.55 -16.37 2.80
CA ALA A 51 4.49 -17.29 3.94
C ALA A 51 3.35 -16.93 4.94
N LEU A 52 2.57 -15.89 4.64
CA LEU A 52 1.46 -15.44 5.48
C LEU A 52 0.15 -16.11 5.09
N SER A 53 -0.77 -16.22 6.04
CA SER A 53 -2.13 -16.67 5.72
C SER A 53 -2.83 -15.63 4.84
N TRP A 54 -3.76 -16.11 4.01
CA TRP A 54 -4.58 -15.23 3.18
C TRP A 54 -5.28 -14.18 4.04
N GLY A 55 -5.16 -12.91 3.67
CA GLY A 55 -5.81 -11.84 4.42
C GLY A 55 -5.00 -11.26 5.58
N GLN A 56 -3.89 -11.90 5.99
CA GLN A 56 -3.15 -11.51 7.18
C GLN A 56 -2.72 -10.03 7.11
N ARG A 57 -2.95 -9.32 8.21
CA ARG A 57 -2.58 -7.90 8.36
C ARG A 57 -1.44 -7.76 9.35
N VAL A 58 -0.55 -6.80 9.10
CA VAL A 58 0.41 -6.35 10.11
C VAL A 58 -0.35 -5.39 11.04
N ARG A 59 -0.42 -5.72 12.33
CA ARG A 59 -1.12 -4.93 13.36
C ARG A 59 -0.16 -4.17 14.29
N HIS A 60 1.08 -3.98 13.86
CA HIS A 60 2.05 -3.18 14.61
C HIS A 60 1.72 -1.68 14.45
N PRO A 61 1.70 -0.89 15.54
CA PRO A 61 1.37 0.53 15.46
C PRO A 61 2.32 1.32 14.55
N GLU A 62 3.59 0.93 14.52
CA GLU A 62 4.64 1.59 13.73
C GLU A 62 4.68 1.13 12.26
N ALA A 63 3.82 0.19 11.84
CA ALA A 63 3.90 -0.35 10.48
C ALA A 63 3.75 0.72 9.38
N MET A 64 2.91 1.73 9.62
CA MET A 64 2.72 2.83 8.68
C MET A 64 3.91 3.79 8.62
N GLU A 65 4.79 3.80 9.64
CA GLU A 65 5.98 4.66 9.67
C GLU A 65 7.04 4.22 8.65
N LEU A 66 6.96 2.97 8.19
CA LEU A 66 7.78 2.47 7.08
C LEU A 66 7.49 3.17 5.74
N ILE A 67 6.35 3.86 5.63
CA ILE A 67 6.04 4.69 4.46
C ILE A 67 6.73 6.05 4.63
N THR A 68 7.69 6.32 3.75
CA THR A 68 8.44 7.57 3.78
C THR A 68 7.74 8.68 2.97
N ILE A 69 8.07 9.94 3.27
CA ILE A 69 7.62 11.08 2.47
C ILE A 69 8.08 10.94 1.01
N ASP A 70 9.30 10.44 0.79
CA ASP A 70 9.85 10.25 -0.55
C ASP A 70 9.11 9.19 -1.36
N ASP A 71 8.59 8.14 -0.70
CA ASP A 71 7.74 7.15 -1.37
C ASP A 71 6.45 7.79 -1.90
N VAL A 72 5.82 8.64 -1.09
CA VAL A 72 4.58 9.34 -1.47
C VAL A 72 4.86 10.38 -2.55
N ARG A 73 5.92 11.18 -2.39
CA ARG A 73 6.31 12.19 -3.37
C ARG A 73 6.55 11.57 -4.74
N ARG A 74 7.24 10.44 -4.81
CA ARG A 74 7.46 9.72 -6.07
C ARG A 74 6.16 9.35 -6.77
N LYS A 75 5.14 8.90 -6.02
CA LYS A 75 3.82 8.57 -6.59
C LYS A 75 3.02 9.79 -7.05
N ILE A 76 3.22 10.94 -6.40
CA ILE A 76 2.68 12.21 -6.87
C ILE A 76 3.37 12.62 -8.18
N ASP A 77 4.70 12.54 -8.24
CA ASP A 77 5.48 12.88 -9.43
C ASP A 77 5.12 11.95 -10.60
N ASP A 78 5.04 10.62 -10.37
CA ASP A 78 4.60 9.62 -11.36
C ASP A 78 3.20 9.96 -11.93
N PHE A 79 2.30 10.49 -11.09
CA PHE A 79 0.94 10.85 -11.52
C PHE A 79 0.92 12.09 -12.41
N PHE A 80 1.72 13.12 -12.10
CA PHE A 80 1.77 14.36 -12.88
C PHE A 80 2.69 14.30 -14.10
N ALA A 81 3.57 13.30 -14.19
CA ALA A 81 4.43 13.10 -15.35
C ALA A 81 3.71 12.46 -16.55
N ASN A 82 2.49 11.95 -16.36
CA ASN A 82 1.66 11.30 -17.38
C ASN A 82 0.55 12.21 -17.90
#